data_AF-A0A8S0T5M3-F1
#
_entry.id   AF-A0A8S0T5M3-F1
#
_cell.length_a   1.000
_cell.length_b   1.000
_cell.length_c   1.000
_cell.angle_alpha   90.00
_cell.angle_beta   90.00
_cell.angle_gamma   90.00
#
_symmetry.space_group_name_H-M   'P 1'
#
loop_
_entity.id
_entity.type
_entity.pdbx_description
1 polymer ?
#
loop_
_entity_poly.entity_id
_entity_poly.type
_entity_poly.pdbx_seq_one_letter_code
_entity_poly.pdbx_strand_id
1 'polypeptide(L)'
;MDFGDMTPIFGEVEAVWSAPSTTPLEPFLFRVHGLQNDPSGLRIIVTDFQSNTFEAIRTRHQLEDMKDNIGIGGNWSEFVDYIRASVKSEDVKLILEGQSESGGN
;
A
#
# COMPACT_ATOMS: atom_id res chain seq x y z
N MET A 1 -14.11 0.71 14.92
CA MET A 1 -14.24 1.06 13.51
C MET A 1 -13.41 0.08 12.71
N ASP A 2 -13.87 -0.29 11.52
CA ASP A 2 -13.23 -1.24 10.61
C ASP A 2 -13.01 -0.58 9.24
N PHE A 3 -12.30 -1.25 8.33
CA PHE A 3 -12.05 -0.71 6.99
C PHE A 3 -13.30 -0.70 6.09
N GLY A 4 -14.34 -1.47 6.42
CA GLY A 4 -15.61 -1.47 5.68
C GLY A 4 -16.29 -0.10 5.61
N ASP A 5 -16.13 0.72 6.64
CA ASP A 5 -16.70 2.09 6.72
C ASP A 5 -15.77 3.15 6.12
N MET A 6 -14.60 2.74 5.65
CA MET A 6 -13.58 3.63 5.14
C MET A 6 -13.88 4.05 3.71
N THR A 7 -14.00 5.37 3.49
CA THR A 7 -13.98 5.95 2.14
C THR A 7 -12.67 5.59 1.45
N PRO A 8 -12.69 5.11 0.19
CA PRO A 8 -11.47 4.83 -0.55
C PRO A 8 -10.53 6.04 -0.55
N ILE A 9 -9.27 5.82 -0.20
CA ILE A 9 -8.22 6.82 -0.32
C ILE A 9 -7.59 6.66 -1.70
N PHE A 10 -7.38 7.77 -2.38
CA PHE A 10 -6.61 7.85 -3.62
C PHE A 10 -5.43 8.79 -3.39
N GLY A 11 -4.32 8.50 -4.05
CA GLY A 11 -3.16 9.38 -4.03
C GLY A 11 -2.20 9.05 -5.15
N GLU A 12 -1.34 10.01 -5.46
CA GLU A 12 -0.17 9.82 -6.31
C GLU A 12 1.00 9.43 -5.42
N VAL A 13 1.85 8.54 -5.91
CA VAL A 13 3.03 8.07 -5.19
C VAL A 13 4.22 7.99 -6.14
N GLU A 14 5.33 8.57 -5.70
CA GLU A 14 6.61 8.40 -6.37
C GLU A 14 7.11 6.97 -6.16
N ALA A 15 7.46 6.33 -7.27
CA ALA A 15 8.06 5.02 -7.26
C ALA A 15 9.59 5.13 -7.30
N VAL A 16 10.24 4.31 -6.49
CA VAL A 16 11.70 4.24 -6.40
C VAL A 16 12.13 2.79 -6.55
N TRP A 17 13.15 2.55 -7.36
CA TRP A 17 13.76 1.23 -7.47
C TRP A 17 14.55 0.91 -6.21
N SER A 18 14.37 -0.29 -5.67
CA SER A 18 15.15 -0.81 -4.54
C SER A 18 16.65 -0.94 -4.85
N ALA A 19 16.99 -1.20 -6.12
CA ALA A 19 18.36 -1.25 -6.64
C ALA A 19 18.58 -0.15 -7.71
N PRO A 20 19.83 0.27 -7.98
CA PRO A 20 20.11 1.22 -9.04
C PRO A 20 19.57 0.72 -10.39
N SER A 21 18.66 1.48 -10.98
CA SER A 21 18.05 1.21 -12.28
C SER A 21 18.01 2.51 -13.08
N THR A 22 18.21 2.37 -14.39
CA THR A 22 18.14 3.48 -15.34
C THR A 22 16.75 3.65 -15.95
N THR A 23 15.81 2.74 -15.64
CA THR A 23 14.45 2.79 -16.17
C THR A 23 13.68 3.90 -15.47
N PRO A 24 13.21 4.94 -16.19
CA PRO A 24 12.36 5.97 -15.62
C PRO A 24 11.10 5.34 -15.04
N LEU A 25 10.70 5.79 -13.85
CA LEU A 25 9.42 5.42 -13.26
C LEU A 25 8.45 6.57 -13.44
N GLU A 26 7.35 6.28 -14.12
CA GLU A 26 6.21 7.20 -14.16
C GLU A 26 5.54 7.24 -12.79
N PRO A 27 4.85 8.35 -12.45
CA PRO A 27 4.08 8.42 -11.21
C PRO A 27 3.03 7.32 -11.15
N PHE A 28 2.90 6.68 -9.98
CA PHE A 28 1.88 5.69 -9.75
C PHE A 28 0.70 6.32 -9.01
N LEU A 29 -0.50 5.83 -9.30
CA LEU A 29 -1.69 6.12 -8.52
C LEU A 29 -1.99 4.93 -7.62
N PHE A 30 -2.26 5.19 -6.35
CA PHE A 30 -2.71 4.17 -5.42
C PHE A 30 -4.16 4.37 -5.02
N ARG A 31 -4.81 3.26 -4.67
CA ARG A 31 -6.15 3.20 -4.11
C ARG A 31 -6.16 2.25 -2.93
N VAL A 32 -6.57 2.74 -1.76
CA VAL A 32 -6.69 1.94 -0.53
C VAL A 32 -8.11 1.96 -0.02
N HIS A 33 -8.70 0.79 0.23
CA HIS A 33 -10.07 0.67 0.73
C HIS A 33 -10.31 -0.66 1.45
N GLY A 34 -11.35 -0.74 2.29
CA GLY A 34 -11.77 -2.00 2.91
C GLY A 34 -12.36 -3.00 1.93
N LEU A 35 -12.32 -4.28 2.25
CA LEU A 35 -12.97 -5.32 1.44
C LEU A 35 -14.48 -5.35 1.71
N GLN A 36 -15.28 -5.54 0.65
CA GLN A 36 -16.75 -5.64 0.78
C GLN A 36 -17.19 -6.91 1.51
N ASN A 37 -16.46 -8.01 1.33
CA ASN A 37 -16.80 -9.32 1.92
C ASN A 37 -16.10 -9.56 3.27
N ASP A 38 -15.15 -8.71 3.65
CA ASP A 38 -14.42 -8.76 4.92
C ASP A 38 -14.12 -7.32 5.39
N PRO A 39 -15.00 -6.73 6.23
CA PRO A 39 -14.86 -5.35 6.67
C PRO A 39 -13.55 -5.07 7.43
N SER A 40 -12.90 -6.08 8.00
CA SER A 40 -11.63 -5.94 8.69
C SER A 40 -10.41 -6.12 7.77
N GLY A 41 -10.64 -6.48 6.51
CA GLY A 41 -9.59 -6.61 5.50
C GLY A 41 -9.35 -5.31 4.72
N LEU A 42 -8.11 -5.12 4.30
CA LEU A 42 -7.65 -3.95 3.55
C LEU A 42 -7.17 -4.35 2.16
N ARG A 43 -7.59 -3.61 1.14
CA ARG A 43 -7.11 -3.74 -0.24
C ARG A 43 -6.30 -2.52 -0.62
N ILE A 44 -5.15 -2.76 -1.21
CA ILE A 44 -4.23 -1.75 -1.74
C ILE A 44 -4.00 -2.08 -3.20
N ILE A 45 -4.31 -1.15 -4.09
CA ILE A 45 -4.06 -1.25 -5.53
C ILE A 45 -3.14 -0.10 -5.91
N VAL A 46 -2.12 -0.37 -6.72
CA VAL A 46 -1.18 0.63 -7.21
C VAL A 46 -0.99 0.42 -8.71
N THR A 47 -1.13 1.46 -9.53
CA THR A 47 -1.11 1.34 -10.99
C THR A 47 -0.50 2.57 -11.66
N ASP A 48 0.23 2.35 -12.75
CA ASP A 48 0.71 3.40 -13.66
C ASP A 48 -0.27 3.64 -14.83
N PHE A 49 -1.40 2.91 -14.88
CA PHE A 49 -2.38 2.89 -15.98
C PHE A 49 -1.78 2.62 -17.38
N GLN A 50 -0.58 2.05 -17.44
CA GLN A 50 0.10 1.71 -18.67
C GLN A 50 0.41 0.21 -18.70
N SER A 51 1.38 -0.22 -17.90
CA SER A 51 1.94 -1.57 -17.95
C SER A 51 1.96 -2.27 -16.60
N ASN A 52 1.91 -1.52 -15.50
CA ASN A 52 2.10 -2.06 -14.16
C ASN A 52 0.86 -1.80 -13.30
N THR A 53 0.28 -2.88 -12.77
CA THR A 53 -0.75 -2.83 -11.74
C THR A 53 -0.46 -3.89 -10.69
N PHE A 54 -0.32 -3.44 -9.45
CA PHE A 54 -0.05 -4.28 -8.29
C PHE A 54 -1.25 -4.27 -7.37
N GLU A 55 -1.54 -5.43 -6.78
CA GLU A 55 -2.59 -5.59 -5.78
C GLU A 55 -2.04 -6.31 -4.56
N ALA A 56 -2.36 -5.76 -3.39
CA ALA A 56 -2.17 -6.43 -2.11
C ALA A 56 -3.47 -6.44 -1.33
N ILE A 57 -3.83 -7.62 -0.81
CA ILE A 57 -4.94 -7.80 0.11
C ILE A 57 -4.36 -8.23 1.45
N ARG A 58 -4.72 -7.52 2.51
CA ARG A 58 -4.33 -7.81 3.89
C ARG A 58 -5.56 -8.20 4.69
N THR A 59 -5.53 -9.40 5.24
CA THR A 59 -6.58 -9.89 6.14
C THR A 59 -6.45 -9.24 7.51
N ARG A 60 -7.52 -9.32 8.33
CA ARG A 60 -7.50 -8.87 9.71
C ARG A 60 -6.30 -9.40 10.51
N HIS A 61 -6.04 -10.70 10.45
CA HIS A 61 -4.94 -11.32 11.19
C HIS A 61 -3.58 -10.73 10.79
N GLN A 62 -3.32 -10.58 9.49
CA GLN A 62 -2.06 -9.98 9.01
C GLN A 62 -1.90 -8.52 9.44
N LEU A 63 -3.01 -7.80 9.59
CA LEU A 63 -3.02 -6.41 10.06
C LEU A 63 -2.86 -6.33 11.58
N GLU A 64 -3.40 -7.29 12.34
CA GLU A 64 -3.16 -7.45 13.78
C GLU A 64 -1.68 -7.79 14.05
N ASP A 65 -1.10 -8.72 13.29
CA ASP A 65 0.35 -9.01 13.35
C ASP A 65 1.18 -7.75 13.03
N MET A 66 0.75 -6.97 12.04
CA MET A 66 1.41 -5.70 11.70
C MET A 66 1.31 -4.67 12.83
N LYS A 67 0.15 -4.55 13.49
CA LYS A 67 -0.05 -3.70 14.67
C LYS A 67 0.93 -4.05 15.79
N ASP A 68 1.07 -5.34 16.07
CA ASP A 68 1.97 -5.84 17.11
C ASP A 68 3.44 -5.60 16.73
N ASN A 69 3.82 -5.78 15.46
CA ASN A 69 5.18 -5.52 14.96
C ASN A 69 5.57 -4.04 15.01
N ILE A 70 4.64 -3.12 14.67
CA ILE A 70 4.88 -1.67 14.77
C ILE A 70 4.91 -1.22 16.24
N GLY A 71 4.28 -1.98 17.14
CA GLY A 71 4.21 -1.67 18.57
C GLY A 71 3.15 -0.62 18.90
N ILE A 72 2.11 -0.50 18.07
CA ILE A 72 0.99 0.42 18.34
C ILE A 72 0.10 -0.23 19.41
N GLY A 73 0.23 0.28 20.63
CA GLY A 73 -0.68 -0.01 21.72
C GLY A 73 -2.09 0.49 21.42
N GLY A 74 -3.07 0.05 22.22
CA GLY A 74 -4.47 0.45 22.04
C GLY A 74 -5.30 -0.56 21.27
N ASN A 75 -6.53 -0.15 20.99
CA ASN A 75 -7.57 -0.98 20.39
C ASN A 75 -7.48 -0.99 18.85
N TRP A 76 -8.20 -1.91 18.24
CA TRP A 76 -8.24 -2.09 16.78
C TRP A 76 -8.64 -0.81 16.02
N SER A 77 -9.61 -0.06 16.54
CA SER A 77 -10.10 1.16 15.88
C SER A 77 -9.01 2.22 15.79
N GLU A 78 -8.22 2.38 16.84
CA GLU A 78 -7.08 3.32 16.87
C GLU A 78 -6.03 2.93 15.83
N PHE A 79 -5.82 1.63 15.62
CA PHE A 79 -4.92 1.14 14.57
C PHE A 79 -5.48 1.38 13.16
N VAL A 80 -6.78 1.18 12.93
CA VAL A 80 -7.44 1.52 11.66
C VAL A 80 -7.29 3.01 11.35
N ASP A 81 -7.52 3.88 12.35
CA ASP A 81 -7.34 5.32 12.21
C ASP A 81 -5.89 5.70 11.94
N TYR A 82 -4.93 5.03 12.59
CA TYR A 82 -3.50 5.18 12.30
C TYR A 82 -3.19 4.86 10.82
N ILE A 83 -3.61 3.70 10.31
CA ILE A 83 -3.36 3.32 8.91
C ILE A 83 -4.01 4.33 7.96
N ARG A 84 -5.23 4.75 8.25
CA ARG A 84 -5.93 5.76 7.45
C ARG A 84 -5.17 7.08 7.42
N ALA A 85 -4.62 7.53 8.56
CA ALA A 85 -3.82 8.75 8.64
C ALA A 85 -2.49 8.60 7.90
N SER A 86 -1.80 7.46 8.06
CA SER A 86 -0.53 7.18 7.39
C SER A 86 -0.67 7.16 5.87
N VAL A 87 -1.69 6.50 5.33
CA VAL A 87 -1.92 6.42 3.87
C VAL A 87 -2.36 7.77 3.29
N LYS A 88 -3.02 8.62 4.08
CA LYS A 88 -3.37 9.99 3.68
C LYS A 88 -2.22 10.99 3.82
N SER A 89 -1.15 10.60 4.50
CA SER A 89 0.02 11.47 4.59
C SER A 89 0.71 11.54 3.23
N GLU A 90 1.33 12.66 2.92
CA GLU A 90 2.13 12.82 1.69
C GLU A 90 3.47 12.05 1.77
N ASP A 91 3.72 11.28 2.85
CA ASP A 91 4.93 10.49 3.08
C ASP A 91 4.71 9.00 2.76
N VAL A 92 4.12 8.72 1.60
CA VAL A 92 3.94 7.37 1.06
C VAL A 92 4.96 7.16 -0.06
N LYS A 93 5.62 5.99 -0.07
CA LYS A 93 6.61 5.62 -1.09
C LYS A 93 6.30 4.24 -1.66
N LEU A 94 6.43 4.10 -2.98
CA LEU A 94 6.35 2.81 -3.65
C LEU A 94 7.77 2.33 -3.94
N ILE A 95 8.15 1.20 -3.35
CA ILE A 95 9.45 0.58 -3.62
C ILE A 95 9.23 -0.58 -4.59
N LEU A 96 9.88 -0.51 -5.75
CA LEU A 96 9.81 -1.57 -6.76
C LEU A 96 11.05 -2.47 -6.66
N GLU A 97 10.81 -3.78 -6.62
CA GLU A 97 11.82 -4.81 -6.71
C GLU A 97 11.81 -5.42 -8.11
N GLY A 98 12.94 -5.31 -8.80
CA GLY A 98 13.12 -5.86 -10.14
C GLY A 98 14.61 -5.94 -10.46
N GLN A 99 15.00 -7.00 -11.17
CA GLN A 99 16.34 -7.05 -11.75
C GLN A 99 16.36 -6.04 -12.90
N SER A 100 17.28 -5.07 -12.87
CA SER A 100 17.72 -4.44 -14.11
C SER A 100 18.27 -5.58 -14.97
N GLU A 101 17.48 -6.11 -15.91
CA GLU A 101 18.03 -6.89 -17.01
C GLU A 101 18.86 -5.93 -17.86
N SER A 102 20.08 -5.65 -17.39
CA SER A 102 21.18 -5.19 -18.22
C SER A 102 21.38 -6.29 -19.25
N GLY A 103 20.81 -6.13 -20.43
CA GLY A 103 20.94 -7.06 -21.55
C GLY A 103 22.36 -7.60 -21.66
N GLY A 104 22.47 -8.92 -21.59
CA GLY A 104 23.71 -9.66 -21.81
C GLY A 104 23.49 -10.65 -22.94
N ASN A 105 23.74 -10.17 -24.17
CA ASN A 105 23.90 -10.84 -25.48
C ASN A 105 22.80 -11.78 -25.99
#